data_AF-A0A0X3WYJ6-F1
#
_entry.id   AF-A0A0X3WYJ6-F1
#
_cell.length_a   1.000
_cell.length_b   1.000
_cell.length_c   1.000
_cell.angle_alpha   90.00
_cell.angle_beta   90.00
_cell.angle_gamma   90.00
#
_symmetry.space_group_name_H-M   'P 1'
#
loop_
_entity.id
_entity.type
_entity.pdbx_description
1 polymer ?
#
loop_
_entity_poly.entity_id
_entity_poly.type
_entity_poly.pdbx_seq_one_letter_code
_entity_poly.pdbx_strand_id
1 'polypeptide(L)'
;MKWLEQLTAPENLLALLGVVVTVGGLSYERLIPGRKRIGYRVQMDTLIDDSTQDGPIHQRLRMLENNPDLAGASLVLLRIENDGFRSLDADDYITAPATNHRGLTATFPNRIVRDVAVTEPSHPDLLRHLPQRGTPENPGLVCAGNEISLPRVPLNKGDHFKLLVLLTGAGTDKPPHVGGRIKEGRIRNNEKFRRPSNRMLGLIGSLLALLILQPFGTQLLRDDPLPRGCAEGKLTIVGSTAFKPVTQDVGAAYQSDCRGAQVTVEAQGSGRGTKTLIDAGEAAKGGFPAYLAFSDGPDGDGNPQLKEHLVALSVFSVVVNKDVRATDLSLEDLRGLYSGRITNWNQLRGGPDLPVRLVSRDAKSGTRGVFENRVLGGNEISRTSDNCRTPKFARDHVIRCELDSTGEVLKTVANTPGAIGYAELHSAEESAQKKALHLMALGNRKPSIDAVRERIYPFWEPEYAYTYTAPPPNSLTSKFLDYLAGDTGRNLVEKHGHLPCAAAENQRACQLATGGR
;
A
#
# COMPACT_ATOMS: atom_id res chain seq x y z
N MET A 1 -3.33 1.44 -11.28
CA MET A 1 -3.05 0.15 -10.61
C MET A 1 -2.89 0.29 -9.09
N LYS A 2 -2.20 1.31 -8.55
CA LYS A 2 -2.09 1.54 -7.09
C LYS A 2 -3.42 1.62 -6.31
N TRP A 3 -4.50 2.12 -6.93
CA TRP A 3 -5.82 2.17 -6.29
C TRP A 3 -6.46 0.78 -6.09
N LEU A 4 -6.14 -0.18 -6.97
CA LEU A 4 -6.60 -1.57 -6.86
C LEU A 4 -5.87 -2.29 -5.73
N GLU A 5 -4.56 -2.09 -5.59
CA GLU A 5 -3.76 -2.64 -4.49
C GLU A 5 -4.24 -2.12 -3.12
N GLN A 6 -4.61 -0.84 -3.04
CA GLN A 6 -5.16 -0.24 -1.82
C GLN A 6 -6.57 -0.76 -1.47
N LEU A 7 -7.41 -1.07 -2.46
CA LEU A 7 -8.71 -1.70 -2.22
C LEU A 7 -8.59 -3.15 -1.73
N THR A 8 -7.54 -3.86 -2.15
CA THR A 8 -7.26 -5.24 -1.74
C THR A 8 -6.50 -5.35 -0.42
N ALA A 9 -6.15 -4.24 0.24
CA ALA A 9 -5.52 -4.28 1.55
C ALA A 9 -6.42 -5.07 2.54
N PRO A 10 -5.87 -6.00 3.33
CA PRO A 10 -6.65 -6.89 4.20
C PRO A 10 -7.59 -6.14 5.14
N GLU A 11 -7.13 -5.00 5.64
CA GLU A 11 -7.86 -4.12 6.55
C GLU A 11 -9.14 -3.54 5.90
N ASN A 12 -9.02 -3.11 4.64
CA ASN A 12 -10.13 -2.56 3.86
C ASN A 12 -11.14 -3.65 3.46
N LEU A 13 -10.64 -4.85 3.14
CA LEU A 13 -11.48 -6.01 2.87
C LEU A 13 -12.28 -6.45 4.10
N LEU A 14 -11.67 -6.47 5.28
CA LEU A 14 -12.34 -6.79 6.55
C LEU A 14 -13.43 -5.76 6.88
N ALA A 15 -13.16 -4.47 6.70
CA ALA A 15 -14.15 -3.41 6.91
C ALA A 15 -15.33 -3.52 5.93
N LEU A 16 -15.04 -3.77 4.64
CA LEU A 16 -16.07 -3.97 3.62
C LEU A 16 -16.94 -5.19 3.95
N LEU A 17 -16.32 -6.29 4.38
CA LEU A 17 -17.00 -7.54 4.73
C LEU A 17 -17.91 -7.36 5.95
N GLY A 18 -17.49 -6.58 6.95
CA GLY A 18 -18.32 -6.20 8.10
C GLY A 18 -19.57 -5.40 7.70
N VAL A 19 -19.43 -4.47 6.75
CA VAL A 19 -20.57 -3.70 6.22
C VAL A 19 -21.51 -4.59 5.41
N VAL A 20 -20.98 -5.45 4.53
CA VAL A 20 -21.78 -6.38 3.72
C VAL A 20 -22.55 -7.36 4.61
N VAL A 21 -21.95 -7.88 5.67
CA VAL A 21 -22.64 -8.76 6.64
C VAL A 21 -23.73 -8.00 7.39
N THR A 22 -23.49 -6.76 7.79
CA THR A 22 -24.46 -5.95 8.54
C THR A 22 -25.64 -5.52 7.66
N VAL A 23 -25.36 -5.00 6.46
CA VAL A 23 -26.37 -4.62 5.46
C VAL A 23 -27.10 -5.86 4.95
N GLY A 24 -26.37 -6.95 4.70
CA GLY A 24 -26.92 -8.25 4.32
C GLY A 24 -27.87 -8.80 5.37
N GLY A 25 -27.50 -8.79 6.65
CA GLY A 25 -28.35 -9.22 7.76
C GLY A 25 -29.61 -8.38 7.92
N LEU A 26 -29.49 -7.05 7.85
CA LEU A 26 -30.64 -6.12 7.88
C LEU A 26 -31.55 -6.25 6.66
N SER A 27 -30.98 -6.59 5.50
CA SER A 27 -31.73 -6.75 4.25
C SER A 27 -32.38 -8.13 4.14
N TYR A 28 -31.77 -9.17 4.71
CA TYR A 28 -32.28 -10.54 4.72
C TYR A 28 -33.67 -10.63 5.38
N GLU A 29 -33.90 -9.90 6.48
CA GLU A 29 -35.22 -9.84 7.12
C GLU A 29 -36.26 -9.04 6.31
N ARG A 30 -35.83 -8.12 5.45
CA ARG A 30 -36.72 -7.26 4.64
C ARG A 30 -36.99 -7.79 3.24
N LEU A 31 -36.03 -8.52 2.65
CA LEU A 31 -36.04 -8.91 1.23
C LEU A 31 -36.46 -10.36 0.99
N ILE A 32 -36.52 -11.23 2.01
CA ILE A 32 -37.11 -12.57 1.87
C ILE A 32 -38.63 -12.47 2.01
N PRO A 33 -39.40 -12.45 0.91
CA PRO A 33 -40.85 -12.24 0.93
C PRO A 33 -41.50 -13.61 1.15
N GLY A 34 -41.51 -14.06 2.40
CA GLY A 34 -41.59 -15.50 2.65
C GLY A 34 -42.90 -16.09 3.13
N ARG A 35 -43.72 -15.42 3.96
CA ARG A 35 -44.78 -16.14 4.70
C ARG A 35 -46.02 -15.31 4.95
N LYS A 36 -47.19 -15.93 4.76
CA LYS A 36 -48.49 -15.43 5.23
C LYS A 36 -48.47 -15.43 6.76
N ARG A 37 -48.88 -14.34 7.41
CA ARG A 37 -48.83 -14.25 8.87
C ARG A 37 -50.04 -13.50 9.40
N ILE A 38 -50.64 -14.04 10.45
CA ILE A 38 -51.71 -13.39 11.20
C ILE A 38 -51.14 -13.03 12.56
N GLY A 39 -51.07 -11.74 12.82
CA GLY A 39 -50.77 -11.18 14.13
C GLY A 39 -52.06 -10.99 14.91
N TYR A 40 -52.05 -11.30 16.20
CA TYR A 40 -53.09 -10.84 17.10
C TYR A 40 -52.48 -10.16 18.32
N ARG A 41 -53.22 -9.20 18.89
CA ARG A 41 -52.85 -8.54 20.14
C ARG A 41 -54.08 -8.17 20.95
N VAL A 42 -53.98 -8.34 22.27
CA VAL A 42 -54.98 -7.87 23.23
C VAL A 42 -54.67 -6.41 23.52
N GLN A 43 -55.55 -5.50 23.09
CA GLN A 43 -55.38 -4.06 23.29
C GLN A 43 -55.98 -3.58 24.61
N MET A 44 -57.00 -4.30 25.08
CA MET A 44 -57.69 -4.05 26.34
C MET A 44 -58.18 -5.39 26.88
N ASP A 45 -58.03 -5.62 28.18
CA ASP A 45 -58.62 -6.73 28.92
C ASP A 45 -58.91 -6.18 30.32
N THR A 46 -60.12 -5.65 30.50
CA THR A 46 -60.50 -4.88 31.70
C THR A 46 -61.74 -5.47 32.34
N LEU A 47 -61.68 -5.70 33.65
CA LEU A 47 -62.86 -6.03 34.45
C LEU A 47 -63.80 -4.83 34.49
N ILE A 48 -65.09 -5.10 34.34
CA ILE A 48 -66.18 -4.17 34.55
C ILE A 48 -66.58 -4.35 36.01
N ASP A 49 -65.85 -3.71 36.91
CA ASP A 49 -66.17 -3.62 38.33
C ASP A 49 -66.93 -2.31 38.59
N ASP A 50 -67.98 -2.37 39.42
CA ASP A 50 -68.77 -1.21 39.85
C ASP A 50 -68.03 -0.38 40.94
N SER A 51 -66.83 -0.81 41.33
CA SER A 51 -65.99 -0.10 42.28
C SER A 51 -64.69 0.41 41.64
N THR A 52 -64.70 1.66 41.19
CA THR A 52 -63.68 2.71 41.45
C THR A 52 -63.67 3.84 40.40
N GLN A 53 -63.56 5.06 40.92
CA GLN A 53 -63.32 6.31 40.20
C GLN A 53 -61.96 6.29 39.47
N ASP A 54 -61.98 6.67 38.18
CA ASP A 54 -60.96 7.39 37.40
C ASP A 54 -60.66 6.77 36.02
N GLY A 55 -61.27 7.34 34.98
CA GLY A 55 -60.97 7.03 33.57
C GLY A 55 -61.90 7.75 32.57
N PRO A 56 -61.38 8.46 31.55
CA PRO A 56 -62.14 9.45 30.80
C PRO A 56 -62.80 8.86 29.54
N ILE A 57 -63.73 7.90 29.67
CA ILE A 57 -64.64 7.55 28.56
C ILE A 57 -66.05 7.34 29.14
N HIS A 58 -66.81 8.42 29.21
CA HIS A 58 -68.24 8.41 29.50
C HIS A 58 -69.04 8.01 28.25
N GLN A 59 -69.44 6.73 28.15
CA GLN A 59 -70.75 6.38 27.59
C GLN A 59 -71.35 5.23 28.39
N ARG A 60 -72.40 5.57 29.16
CA ARG A 60 -73.22 4.67 29.95
C ARG A 60 -73.79 3.54 29.09
N LEU A 61 -73.36 2.30 29.33
CA LEU A 61 -74.14 1.12 28.96
C LEU A 61 -75.25 0.94 30.01
N ARG A 62 -76.30 1.75 29.88
CA ARG A 62 -77.53 1.73 30.70
C ARG A 62 -78.35 0.43 30.56
N MET A 63 -77.79 -0.62 29.96
CA MET A 63 -78.41 -1.93 29.73
C MET A 63 -77.98 -3.00 30.74
N LEU A 64 -76.97 -2.76 31.58
CA LEU A 64 -76.47 -3.77 32.53
C LEU A 64 -77.08 -3.70 33.94
N GLU A 65 -77.83 -2.64 34.29
CA GLU A 65 -78.34 -2.43 35.66
C GLU A 65 -79.40 -3.45 36.12
N ASN A 66 -79.98 -4.26 35.22
CA ASN A 66 -81.11 -5.15 35.55
C ASN A 66 -80.86 -6.66 35.33
N ASN A 67 -79.61 -7.09 35.11
CA ASN A 67 -79.31 -8.51 34.83
C ASN A 67 -78.32 -9.12 35.86
N PRO A 68 -78.77 -9.98 36.80
CA PRO A 68 -77.89 -10.68 37.75
C PRO A 68 -76.90 -11.67 37.09
N ASP A 69 -77.00 -11.90 35.77
CA ASP A 69 -76.15 -12.81 34.98
C ASP A 69 -74.76 -12.23 34.58
N LEU A 70 -74.42 -11.01 35.04
CA LEU A 70 -73.24 -10.27 34.61
C LEU A 70 -72.17 -10.07 35.70
N ALA A 71 -72.24 -10.82 36.80
CA ALA A 71 -71.20 -10.81 37.84
C ALA A 71 -69.83 -11.22 37.26
N GLY A 72 -68.79 -10.40 37.50
CA GLY A 72 -67.45 -10.61 36.94
C GLY A 72 -67.35 -10.32 35.44
N ALA A 73 -68.13 -9.37 34.93
CA ALA A 73 -68.06 -8.97 33.53
C ALA A 73 -66.67 -8.40 33.19
N SER A 74 -66.14 -8.71 32.01
CA SER A 74 -64.92 -8.09 31.47
C SER A 74 -65.10 -7.74 30.01
N LEU A 75 -64.39 -6.71 29.57
CA LEU A 75 -64.34 -6.26 28.20
C LEU A 75 -62.95 -6.53 27.62
N VAL A 76 -62.89 -7.25 26.51
CA VAL A 76 -61.64 -7.49 25.77
C VAL A 76 -61.71 -6.83 24.40
N LEU A 77 -60.69 -6.03 24.06
CA LEU A 77 -60.47 -5.53 22.71
C LEU A 77 -59.34 -6.32 22.05
N LEU A 78 -59.69 -7.30 21.23
CA LEU A 78 -58.75 -8.17 20.52
C LEU A 78 -58.56 -7.66 19.09
N ARG A 79 -57.35 -7.22 18.73
CA ARG A 79 -57.02 -6.85 17.35
C ARG A 79 -56.42 -8.03 16.62
N ILE A 80 -56.93 -8.31 15.42
CA ILE A 80 -56.39 -9.31 14.49
C ILE A 80 -55.94 -8.58 13.23
N GLU A 81 -54.73 -8.87 12.74
CA GLU A 81 -54.12 -8.19 11.59
C GLU A 81 -53.28 -9.13 10.74
N ASN A 82 -53.16 -8.83 9.44
CA ASN A 82 -52.13 -9.43 8.60
C ASN A 82 -50.81 -8.67 8.76
N ASP A 83 -49.92 -9.21 9.60
CA ASP A 83 -48.58 -8.67 9.84
C ASP A 83 -47.51 -9.25 8.90
N GLY A 84 -47.93 -10.09 7.95
CA GLY A 84 -47.13 -10.66 6.88
C GLY A 84 -46.95 -9.71 5.70
N PHE A 85 -46.15 -10.15 4.72
CA PHE A 85 -45.93 -9.40 3.48
C PHE A 85 -46.85 -9.84 2.33
N ARG A 86 -47.51 -11.00 2.45
CA ARG A 86 -48.45 -11.54 1.45
C ARG A 86 -49.90 -11.37 1.92
N SER A 87 -50.82 -11.17 0.99
CA SER A 87 -52.26 -11.23 1.27
C SER A 87 -52.67 -12.64 1.73
N LEU A 88 -53.75 -12.68 2.50
CA LEU A 88 -54.46 -13.88 2.90
C LEU A 88 -55.78 -13.92 2.14
N ASP A 89 -56.05 -15.03 1.48
CA ASP A 89 -57.33 -15.31 0.83
C ASP A 89 -58.14 -16.28 1.69
N ALA A 90 -59.44 -16.41 1.42
CA ALA A 90 -60.32 -17.30 2.19
C ALA A 90 -59.85 -18.77 2.16
N ASP A 91 -59.16 -19.21 1.11
CA ASP A 91 -58.68 -20.60 0.96
C ASP A 91 -57.33 -20.87 1.64
N ASP A 92 -56.72 -19.84 2.25
CA ASP A 92 -55.47 -20.02 3.01
C ASP A 92 -55.70 -20.58 4.41
N TYR A 93 -56.92 -20.47 4.92
CA TYR A 93 -57.31 -21.00 6.22
C TYR A 93 -57.53 -22.51 6.11
N ILE A 94 -56.71 -23.28 6.82
CA ILE A 94 -56.81 -24.75 6.84
C ILE A 94 -57.87 -25.13 7.89
N THR A 95 -59.02 -25.59 7.42
CA THR A 95 -60.20 -25.95 8.23
C THR A 95 -60.48 -27.46 8.17
N ALA A 96 -61.24 -27.99 9.13
CA ALA A 96 -61.71 -29.37 9.06
C ALA A 96 -62.99 -29.46 8.19
N PRO A 97 -63.28 -30.60 7.52
CA PRO A 97 -64.45 -30.72 6.66
C PRO A 97 -65.79 -30.38 7.35
N ALA A 98 -65.92 -30.71 8.64
CA ALA A 98 -67.10 -30.43 9.45
C ALA A 98 -67.24 -28.94 9.87
N THR A 99 -66.18 -28.14 9.72
CA THR A 99 -66.12 -26.74 10.15
C THR A 99 -65.56 -25.83 9.06
N ASN A 100 -65.85 -26.14 7.78
CA ASN A 100 -65.24 -25.48 6.61
C ASN A 100 -65.39 -23.94 6.59
N HIS A 101 -66.36 -23.41 7.33
CA HIS A 101 -66.61 -21.96 7.45
C HIS A 101 -65.79 -21.26 8.55
N ARG A 102 -65.08 -21.99 9.44
CA ARG A 102 -64.34 -21.44 10.60
C ARG A 102 -62.84 -21.28 10.31
N GLY A 103 -62.38 -20.05 10.10
CA GLY A 103 -60.97 -19.75 9.79
C GLY A 103 -60.05 -19.70 11.01
N LEU A 104 -60.44 -18.93 12.04
CA LEU A 104 -59.67 -18.74 13.28
C LEU A 104 -60.55 -18.97 14.50
N THR A 105 -59.93 -19.29 15.64
CA THR A 105 -60.63 -19.40 16.92
C THR A 105 -59.96 -18.50 17.95
N ALA A 106 -60.70 -17.57 18.52
CA ALA A 106 -60.25 -16.81 19.69
C ALA A 106 -60.80 -17.48 20.95
N THR A 107 -59.91 -17.91 21.85
CA THR A 107 -60.23 -18.59 23.10
C THR A 107 -59.94 -17.67 24.28
N PHE A 108 -60.88 -17.61 25.22
CA PHE A 108 -60.85 -16.77 26.42
C PHE A 108 -60.86 -17.67 27.66
N PRO A 109 -59.70 -18.14 28.15
CA PRO A 109 -59.66 -19.10 29.26
C PRO A 109 -60.39 -18.58 30.50
N ASN A 110 -61.09 -19.48 31.21
CA ASN A 110 -61.85 -19.22 32.44
C ASN A 110 -62.99 -18.18 32.32
N ARG A 111 -63.35 -17.78 31.10
CA ARG A 111 -64.37 -16.76 30.82
C ARG A 111 -65.38 -17.27 29.80
N ILE A 112 -66.63 -16.84 29.92
CA ILE A 112 -67.71 -17.18 29.00
C ILE A 112 -67.99 -15.96 28.13
N VAL A 113 -68.04 -16.15 26.80
CA VAL A 113 -68.39 -15.12 25.83
C VAL A 113 -69.88 -14.87 25.87
N ARG A 114 -70.27 -13.62 26.18
CA ARG A 114 -71.66 -13.17 26.18
C ARG A 114 -72.03 -12.49 24.88
N ASP A 115 -71.14 -11.63 24.38
CA ASP A 115 -71.37 -10.90 23.14
C ASP A 115 -70.04 -10.52 22.46
N VAL A 116 -70.09 -10.29 21.15
CA VAL A 116 -68.95 -9.81 20.37
C VAL A 116 -69.39 -8.85 19.28
N ALA A 117 -68.66 -7.74 19.14
CA ALA A 117 -68.81 -6.78 18.06
C ALA A 117 -67.49 -6.58 17.32
N VAL A 118 -67.54 -6.50 15.98
CA VAL A 118 -66.40 -6.03 15.19
C VAL A 118 -66.32 -4.52 15.29
N THR A 119 -65.19 -4.01 15.76
CA THR A 119 -64.90 -2.59 15.88
C THR A 119 -63.71 -2.23 15.01
N GLU A 120 -63.76 -1.06 14.36
CA GLU A 120 -62.66 -0.51 13.53
C GLU A 120 -62.06 -1.50 12.50
N PRO A 121 -62.80 -1.88 11.45
CA PRO A 121 -62.19 -2.54 10.29
C PRO A 121 -61.30 -1.55 9.54
N SER A 122 -60.10 -1.98 9.16
CA SER A 122 -59.17 -1.20 8.33
C SER A 122 -59.73 -0.83 6.95
N HIS A 123 -60.65 -1.65 6.42
CA HIS A 123 -61.37 -1.40 5.18
C HIS A 123 -62.86 -1.77 5.37
N PRO A 124 -63.82 -0.96 4.88
CA PRO A 124 -65.26 -1.24 5.06
C PRO A 124 -65.71 -2.61 4.55
N ASP A 125 -65.07 -3.13 3.49
CA ASP A 125 -65.41 -4.43 2.90
C ASP A 125 -65.16 -5.62 3.85
N LEU A 126 -64.29 -5.48 4.85
CA LEU A 126 -64.06 -6.54 5.85
C LEU A 126 -65.34 -6.89 6.63
N LEU A 127 -66.26 -5.93 6.79
CA LEU A 127 -67.54 -6.16 7.46
C LEU A 127 -68.43 -7.14 6.68
N ARG A 128 -68.29 -7.23 5.35
CA ARG A 128 -69.04 -8.20 4.53
C ARG A 128 -68.63 -9.64 4.84
N HIS A 129 -67.39 -9.84 5.26
CA HIS A 129 -66.88 -11.13 5.67
C HIS A 129 -67.17 -11.46 7.14
N LEU A 130 -67.58 -10.46 7.94
CA LEU A 130 -67.87 -10.59 9.36
C LEU A 130 -69.30 -10.10 9.70
N PRO A 131 -70.36 -10.73 9.14
CA PRO A 131 -71.73 -10.31 9.41
C PRO A 131 -72.13 -10.57 10.87
N GLN A 132 -72.88 -9.64 11.47
CA GLN A 132 -73.48 -9.81 12.81
C GLN A 132 -74.60 -10.86 12.84
N ARG A 133 -75.32 -11.04 11.72
CA ARG A 133 -76.26 -12.14 11.50
C ARG A 133 -75.75 -13.01 10.37
N GLY A 134 -75.28 -14.20 10.72
CA GLY A 134 -74.74 -15.16 9.76
C GLY A 134 -75.81 -15.74 8.82
N THR A 135 -75.36 -16.19 7.66
CA THR A 135 -76.10 -17.07 6.75
C THR A 135 -75.56 -18.51 6.88
N PRO A 136 -76.27 -19.54 6.36
CA PRO A 136 -75.73 -20.90 6.33
C PRO A 136 -74.36 -21.01 5.63
N GLU A 137 -74.09 -20.14 4.64
CA GLU A 137 -72.84 -20.12 3.86
C GLU A 137 -71.72 -19.30 4.54
N ASN A 138 -72.08 -18.24 5.27
CA ASN A 138 -71.17 -17.47 6.11
C ASN A 138 -71.82 -17.21 7.48
N PRO A 139 -71.58 -18.08 8.47
CA PRO A 139 -72.19 -17.96 9.79
C PRO A 139 -71.71 -16.74 10.59
N GLY A 140 -70.74 -15.97 10.07
CA GLY A 140 -70.19 -14.81 10.74
C GLY A 140 -69.41 -15.22 12.00
N LEU A 141 -69.49 -14.38 13.04
CA LEU A 141 -68.88 -14.67 14.33
C LEU A 141 -69.78 -15.62 15.13
N VAL A 142 -69.25 -16.79 15.50
CA VAL A 142 -69.99 -17.80 16.29
C VAL A 142 -69.39 -17.88 17.69
N CYS A 143 -70.17 -17.48 18.70
CA CYS A 143 -69.79 -17.57 20.10
C CYS A 143 -70.29 -18.89 20.71
N ALA A 144 -69.41 -19.64 21.36
CA ALA A 144 -69.77 -20.86 22.08
C ALA A 144 -68.88 -21.01 23.32
N GLY A 145 -69.49 -20.97 24.51
CA GLY A 145 -68.76 -21.11 25.78
C GLY A 145 -67.66 -20.04 25.92
N ASN A 146 -66.41 -20.47 25.91
CA ASN A 146 -65.23 -19.61 26.04
C ASN A 146 -64.53 -19.27 24.70
N GLU A 147 -65.16 -19.59 23.57
CA GLU A 147 -64.56 -19.43 22.24
C GLU A 147 -65.41 -18.58 21.30
N ILE A 148 -64.73 -17.86 20.42
CA ILE A 148 -65.30 -17.18 19.26
C ILE A 148 -64.67 -17.80 18.03
N SER A 149 -65.49 -18.45 17.22
CA SER A 149 -65.08 -18.91 15.89
C SER A 149 -65.26 -17.77 14.89
N LEU A 150 -64.16 -17.39 14.23
CA LEU A 150 -64.13 -16.39 13.18
C LEU A 150 -64.24 -17.06 11.80
N PRO A 151 -64.92 -16.42 10.83
CA PRO A 151 -64.97 -16.91 9.46
C PRO A 151 -63.61 -16.77 8.76
N ARG A 152 -63.51 -17.30 7.54
CA ARG A 152 -62.34 -17.14 6.66
C ARG A 152 -62.38 -15.72 6.07
N VAL A 153 -61.57 -14.81 6.63
CA VAL A 153 -61.55 -13.39 6.25
C VAL A 153 -60.35 -13.10 5.36
N PRO A 154 -60.53 -12.69 4.10
CA PRO A 154 -59.41 -12.20 3.30
C PRO A 154 -58.79 -10.94 3.92
N LEU A 155 -57.46 -10.88 3.99
CA LEU A 155 -56.73 -9.76 4.60
C LEU A 155 -55.51 -9.40 3.74
N ASN A 156 -55.48 -8.19 3.19
CA ASN A 156 -54.27 -7.64 2.56
C ASN A 156 -53.20 -7.32 3.61
N LYS A 157 -51.98 -7.05 3.16
CA LYS A 157 -50.89 -6.61 4.02
C LYS A 157 -51.30 -5.36 4.81
N GLY A 158 -51.31 -5.45 6.13
CA GLY A 158 -51.69 -4.35 7.03
C GLY A 158 -53.18 -4.23 7.33
N ASP A 159 -54.02 -5.02 6.65
CA ASP A 159 -55.44 -5.10 6.98
C ASP A 159 -55.62 -5.67 8.39
N HIS A 160 -56.56 -5.10 9.11
CA HIS A 160 -56.89 -5.46 10.47
C HIS A 160 -58.35 -5.19 10.80
N PHE A 161 -58.83 -5.81 11.85
CA PHE A 161 -60.10 -5.50 12.51
C PHE A 161 -59.94 -5.77 14.01
N LYS A 162 -60.83 -5.20 14.82
CA LYS A 162 -60.87 -5.47 16.26
C LYS A 162 -62.17 -6.17 16.62
N LEU A 163 -62.09 -7.01 17.63
CA LEU A 163 -63.23 -7.62 18.29
C LEU A 163 -63.36 -7.02 19.67
N LEU A 164 -64.48 -6.36 19.93
CA LEU A 164 -64.91 -5.96 21.25
C LEU A 164 -65.74 -7.10 21.83
N VAL A 165 -65.23 -7.77 22.85
CA VAL A 165 -65.80 -8.98 23.41
C VAL A 165 -66.27 -8.70 24.83
N LEU A 166 -67.54 -9.00 25.10
CA LEU A 166 -68.12 -8.99 26.43
C LEU A 166 -68.04 -10.40 27.02
N LEU A 167 -67.43 -10.52 28.18
CA LEU A 167 -67.14 -11.79 28.86
C LEU A 167 -67.72 -11.78 30.27
N THR A 168 -68.03 -12.95 30.85
CA THR A 168 -68.34 -13.12 32.29
C THR A 168 -67.57 -14.30 32.87
N GLY A 169 -67.14 -14.24 34.13
CA GLY A 169 -66.44 -15.35 34.81
C GLY A 169 -65.30 -14.85 35.70
N ALA A 170 -64.62 -15.78 36.40
CA ALA A 170 -63.55 -15.44 37.34
C ALA A 170 -62.20 -15.20 36.63
N GLY A 171 -61.78 -13.94 36.57
CA GLY A 171 -60.37 -13.51 36.47
C GLY A 171 -59.75 -13.34 35.07
N THR A 172 -58.81 -12.40 34.97
CA THR A 172 -57.99 -12.08 33.78
C THR A 172 -56.64 -12.80 33.78
N ASP A 173 -56.48 -13.86 34.57
CA ASP A 173 -55.18 -14.49 34.89
C ASP A 173 -54.51 -15.17 33.69
N LYS A 174 -55.28 -15.54 32.67
CA LYS A 174 -54.78 -16.12 31.43
C LYS A 174 -55.19 -15.26 30.23
N PRO A 175 -54.23 -14.80 29.41
CA PRO A 175 -54.53 -13.92 28.28
C PRO A 175 -55.31 -14.67 27.20
N PRO A 176 -56.18 -13.97 26.45
CA PRO A 176 -56.81 -14.51 25.25
C PRO A 176 -55.77 -15.02 24.24
N HIS A 177 -56.09 -16.14 23.59
CA HIS A 177 -55.26 -16.73 22.54
C HIS A 177 -56.06 -16.88 21.25
N VAL A 178 -55.42 -16.63 20.11
CA VAL A 178 -56.00 -16.90 18.79
C VAL A 178 -55.27 -18.07 18.14
N GLY A 179 -56.02 -19.14 17.89
CA GLY A 179 -55.57 -20.36 17.24
C GLY A 179 -56.12 -20.51 15.81
N GLY A 180 -55.52 -21.44 15.06
CA GLY A 180 -55.86 -21.73 13.67
C GLY A 180 -54.65 -22.19 12.86
N ARG A 181 -54.86 -22.57 11.60
CA ARG A 181 -53.79 -22.99 10.67
C ARG A 181 -53.89 -22.23 9.36
N ILE A 182 -52.76 -21.74 8.87
CA ILE A 182 -52.64 -20.99 7.61
C ILE A 182 -51.68 -21.73 6.67
N LYS A 183 -52.07 -21.92 5.42
CA LYS A 183 -51.22 -22.53 4.39
C LYS A 183 -49.95 -21.71 4.21
N GLU A 184 -48.80 -22.36 4.39
CA GLU A 184 -47.46 -21.71 4.33
C GLU A 184 -47.31 -20.50 5.27
N GLY A 185 -48.12 -20.46 6.34
CA GLY A 185 -48.20 -19.35 7.26
C GLY A 185 -48.21 -19.76 8.72
N ARG A 186 -48.29 -18.76 9.61
CA ARG A 186 -48.39 -18.96 11.06
C ARG A 186 -49.17 -17.83 11.72
N ILE A 187 -49.72 -18.12 12.90
CA ILE A 187 -50.34 -17.15 13.79
C ILE A 187 -49.33 -16.78 14.89
N ARG A 188 -49.22 -15.49 15.22
CA ARG A 188 -48.29 -15.01 16.26
C ARG A 188 -48.96 -14.00 17.18
N ASN A 189 -48.68 -14.09 18.48
CA ASN A 189 -48.98 -13.03 19.43
C ASN A 189 -47.97 -11.88 19.24
N ASN A 190 -48.47 -10.70 18.87
CA ASN A 190 -47.66 -9.50 18.65
C ASN A 190 -47.54 -8.70 19.95
N GLU A 191 -46.70 -9.16 20.88
CA GLU A 191 -46.24 -8.35 22.01
C GLU A 191 -45.20 -7.32 21.52
N LYS A 192 -45.26 -6.09 22.08
CA LYS A 192 -44.63 -4.87 21.55
C LYS A 192 -43.11 -5.02 21.30
N PHE A 193 -42.72 -5.40 20.08
CA PHE A 193 -41.42 -5.00 19.54
C PHE A 193 -41.59 -3.69 18.75
N ARG A 194 -41.17 -2.57 19.35
CA ARG A 194 -41.05 -1.29 18.65
C ARG A 194 -40.01 -1.45 17.54
N ARG A 195 -40.45 -1.51 16.28
CA ARG A 195 -39.54 -1.42 15.13
C ARG A 195 -38.79 -0.08 15.21
N PRO A 196 -37.46 -0.04 15.00
CA PRO A 196 -36.74 1.22 14.95
C PRO A 196 -37.28 2.09 13.80
N SER A 197 -37.43 3.39 14.07
CA SER A 197 -37.92 4.38 13.11
C SER A 197 -37.03 4.42 11.85
N ASN A 198 -37.61 4.63 10.67
CA ASN A 198 -36.85 4.84 9.43
C ASN A 198 -35.85 6.01 9.54
N ARG A 199 -36.13 7.02 10.40
CA ARG A 199 -35.19 8.12 10.68
C ARG A 199 -33.98 7.65 11.48
N MET A 200 -34.18 6.72 12.41
CA MET A 200 -33.11 6.13 13.22
C MET A 200 -32.23 5.22 12.36
N LEU A 201 -32.81 4.43 11.45
CA LEU A 201 -32.03 3.68 10.46
C LEU A 201 -31.25 4.60 9.52
N GLY A 202 -31.87 5.70 9.06
CA GLY A 202 -31.21 6.71 8.24
C GLY A 202 -30.00 7.33 8.95
N LEU A 203 -30.15 7.67 10.23
CA LEU A 203 -29.07 8.19 11.08
C LEU A 203 -27.93 7.18 11.21
N ILE A 204 -28.23 5.92 11.54
CA ILE A 204 -27.22 4.85 11.64
C ILE A 204 -26.49 4.67 10.30
N GLY A 205 -27.22 4.65 9.18
CA GLY A 205 -26.64 4.57 7.84
C GLY A 205 -25.73 5.76 7.51
N SER A 206 -26.15 6.98 7.85
CA SER A 206 -25.34 8.19 7.62
C SER A 206 -24.07 8.25 8.48
N LEU A 207 -24.13 7.79 9.74
CA LEU A 207 -22.96 7.73 10.62
C LEU A 207 -21.94 6.69 10.14
N LEU A 208 -22.40 5.55 9.63
CA LEU A 208 -21.53 4.54 9.01
C LEU A 208 -20.89 5.08 7.72
N ALA A 209 -21.64 5.81 6.89
CA ALA A 209 -21.09 6.43 5.68
C ALA A 209 -20.02 7.50 6.02
N LEU A 210 -20.26 8.31 7.05
CA LEU A 210 -19.28 9.29 7.55
C LEU A 210 -17.99 8.63 8.06
N LEU A 211 -18.09 7.51 8.78
CA LEU A 211 -16.93 6.73 9.21
C LEU A 211 -16.09 6.20 8.03
N ILE A 212 -16.74 5.82 6.93
CA ILE A 212 -16.06 5.35 5.70
C ILE A 212 -15.40 6.51 4.93
N LEU A 213 -15.98 7.71 4.98
CA LEU A 213 -15.45 8.90 4.28
C LEU A 213 -14.32 9.63 5.02
N GLN A 214 -14.22 9.46 6.34
CA GLN A 214 -13.15 10.03 7.17
C GLN A 214 -11.71 9.68 6.72
N PRO A 215 -11.37 8.43 6.38
CA PRO A 215 -10.02 8.10 5.88
C PRO A 215 -9.73 8.71 4.50
N PHE A 216 -10.75 8.99 3.67
CA PHE A 216 -10.57 9.61 2.36
C PHE A 216 -10.23 11.11 2.45
N GLY A 217 -10.89 11.84 3.36
CA GLY A 217 -10.65 13.27 3.55
C GLY A 217 -9.30 13.59 4.23
N THR A 218 -8.80 12.69 5.06
CA THR A 218 -7.52 12.87 5.78
C THR A 218 -6.29 12.52 4.92
N GLN A 219 -6.44 11.75 3.84
CA GLN A 219 -5.34 11.44 2.91
C GLN A 219 -5.10 12.52 1.85
N LEU A 220 -6.10 13.33 1.48
CA LEU A 220 -5.90 14.46 0.55
C LEU A 220 -5.17 15.66 1.17
N LEU A 221 -5.05 15.70 2.51
CA LEU A 221 -4.48 16.83 3.27
C LEU A 221 -3.26 16.43 4.13
N ARG A 222 -2.82 15.17 4.07
CA ARG A 222 -1.59 14.73 4.74
C ARG A 222 -0.42 14.83 3.78
N ASP A 223 0.56 15.67 4.11
CA ASP A 223 1.93 15.42 3.71
C ASP A 223 2.35 14.12 4.42
N ASP A 224 2.36 13.02 3.67
CA ASP A 224 2.86 11.75 4.20
C ASP A 224 4.27 11.99 4.73
N PRO A 225 4.57 11.60 6.00
CA PRO A 225 5.93 11.66 6.50
C PRO A 225 6.82 10.88 5.55
N LEU A 226 7.94 11.48 5.17
CA LEU A 226 8.91 10.87 4.26
C LEU A 226 9.18 9.41 4.66
N PRO A 227 9.31 8.49 3.69
CA PRO A 227 9.71 7.11 3.99
C PRO A 227 10.93 7.09 4.91
N ARG A 228 10.98 6.10 5.82
CA ARG A 228 12.15 5.93 6.71
C ARG A 228 13.40 5.78 5.83
N GLY A 229 14.36 6.69 5.99
CA GLY A 229 15.56 6.73 5.15
C GLY A 229 15.57 7.86 4.11
N CYS A 230 14.53 8.69 4.04
CA CYS A 230 14.49 9.86 3.16
C CYS A 230 14.68 11.17 3.93
N ALA A 231 15.26 12.16 3.26
CA ALA A 231 15.35 13.54 3.72
C ALA A 231 15.28 14.50 2.52
N GLU A 232 14.59 15.61 2.70
CA GLU A 232 14.45 16.67 1.70
C GLU A 232 15.69 17.57 1.66
N GLY A 233 15.80 18.36 0.59
CA GLY A 233 16.85 19.36 0.43
C GLY A 233 17.68 19.14 -0.83
N LYS A 234 18.89 19.69 -0.84
CA LYS A 234 19.83 19.63 -1.96
C LYS A 234 21.11 18.95 -1.53
N LEU A 235 21.69 18.15 -2.42
CA LEU A 235 23.01 17.55 -2.26
C LEU A 235 23.74 17.60 -3.59
N THR A 236 24.95 18.15 -3.58
CA THR A 236 25.86 18.11 -4.72
C THR A 236 26.92 17.03 -4.49
N ILE A 237 26.98 16.06 -5.39
CA ILE A 237 27.97 15.00 -5.40
C ILE A 237 29.10 15.41 -6.36
N VAL A 238 30.34 15.42 -5.89
CA VAL A 238 31.53 15.82 -6.65
C VAL A 238 32.59 14.72 -6.64
N GLY A 239 33.62 14.84 -7.47
CA GLY A 239 34.79 13.97 -7.41
C GLY A 239 34.86 12.91 -8.50
N SER A 240 35.16 11.66 -8.12
CA SER A 240 35.51 10.54 -8.98
C SER A 240 34.68 10.43 -10.26
N THR A 241 35.35 10.58 -11.41
CA THR A 241 34.72 10.36 -12.71
C THR A 241 34.58 8.88 -13.06
N ALA A 242 35.38 8.02 -12.43
CA ALA A 242 35.26 6.57 -12.56
C ALA A 242 33.93 6.08 -11.96
N PHE A 243 33.51 6.68 -10.85
CA PHE A 243 32.28 6.30 -10.14
C PHE A 243 31.05 7.16 -10.51
N LYS A 244 31.19 8.01 -11.53
CA LYS A 244 30.12 8.91 -12.00
C LYS A 244 28.84 8.14 -12.40
N PRO A 245 28.89 7.03 -13.18
CA PRO A 245 27.68 6.30 -13.55
C PRO A 245 26.89 5.81 -12.33
N VAL A 246 27.58 5.31 -11.30
CA VAL A 246 26.97 4.86 -10.05
C VAL A 246 26.30 6.01 -9.32
N THR A 247 27.02 7.11 -9.10
CA THR A 247 26.47 8.27 -8.36
C THR A 247 25.29 8.91 -9.09
N GLN A 248 25.28 8.89 -10.42
CA GLN A 248 24.13 9.35 -11.22
C GLN A 248 22.92 8.44 -11.06
N ASP A 249 23.08 7.12 -11.19
CA ASP A 249 21.97 6.18 -11.05
C ASP A 249 21.42 6.15 -9.62
N VAL A 250 22.30 6.14 -8.60
CA VAL A 250 21.89 6.17 -7.19
C VAL A 250 21.24 7.52 -6.85
N GLY A 251 21.78 8.63 -7.35
CA GLY A 251 21.19 9.97 -7.21
C GLY A 251 19.80 10.06 -7.83
N ALA A 252 19.59 9.48 -9.02
CA ALA A 252 18.29 9.42 -9.67
C ALA A 252 17.30 8.52 -8.92
N ALA A 253 17.74 7.35 -8.46
CA ALA A 253 16.92 6.42 -7.69
C ALA A 253 16.49 7.04 -6.35
N TYR A 254 17.42 7.68 -5.62
CA TYR A 254 17.11 8.38 -4.37
C TYR A 254 16.09 9.51 -4.59
N GLN A 255 16.22 10.32 -5.65
CA GLN A 255 15.25 11.37 -5.97
C GLN A 255 13.87 10.82 -6.36
N SER A 256 13.83 9.67 -7.02
CA SER A 256 12.59 8.98 -7.36
C SER A 256 11.88 8.46 -6.11
N ASP A 257 12.63 7.90 -5.17
CA ASP A 257 12.09 7.26 -3.97
C ASP A 257 11.78 8.27 -2.85
N CYS A 258 12.57 9.35 -2.76
CA CYS A 258 12.50 10.36 -1.72
C CYS A 258 12.02 11.71 -2.27
N ARG A 259 10.71 11.96 -2.17
CA ARG A 259 10.10 13.24 -2.55
C ARG A 259 10.81 14.42 -1.85
N GLY A 260 11.08 15.49 -2.59
CA GLY A 260 11.70 16.71 -2.05
C GLY A 260 13.24 16.65 -1.95
N ALA A 261 13.86 15.51 -2.25
CA ALA A 261 15.31 15.43 -2.44
C ALA A 261 15.72 15.92 -3.84
N GLN A 262 16.82 16.66 -3.90
CA GLN A 262 17.47 17.06 -5.15
C GLN A 262 18.95 16.68 -5.08
N VAL A 263 19.39 15.80 -5.98
CA VAL A 263 20.77 15.31 -6.03
C VAL A 263 21.37 15.68 -7.38
N THR A 264 22.42 16.50 -7.34
CA THR A 264 23.18 16.94 -8.51
C THR A 264 24.53 16.26 -8.52
N VAL A 265 24.97 15.73 -9.66
CA VAL A 265 26.27 15.05 -9.80
C VAL A 265 27.21 15.84 -10.72
N GLU A 266 28.31 16.33 -10.16
CA GLU A 266 29.35 17.13 -10.80
C GLU A 266 30.73 16.46 -10.64
N ALA A 267 30.87 15.28 -11.23
CA ALA A 267 32.12 14.53 -11.19
C ALA A 267 33.19 15.15 -12.11
N GLN A 268 34.27 15.66 -11.52
CA GLN A 268 35.41 16.27 -12.20
C GLN A 268 36.75 15.62 -11.83
N GLY A 269 36.75 14.50 -11.11
CA GLY A 269 37.95 13.82 -10.63
C GLY A 269 38.18 14.02 -9.14
N SER A 270 38.75 13.01 -8.53
CA SER A 270 38.76 12.77 -7.09
C SER A 270 39.40 13.89 -6.28
N GLY A 271 40.60 14.34 -6.66
CA GLY A 271 41.29 15.44 -5.97
C GLY A 271 40.60 16.80 -6.13
N ARG A 272 39.89 17.04 -7.25
CA ARG A 272 39.04 18.23 -7.38
C ARG A 272 37.81 18.13 -6.47
N GLY A 273 37.23 16.94 -6.36
CA GLY A 273 36.08 16.68 -5.50
C GLY A 273 36.37 16.89 -4.03
N THR A 274 37.44 16.28 -3.49
CA THR A 274 37.83 16.46 -2.09
C THR A 274 38.17 17.91 -1.79
N LYS A 275 38.90 18.59 -2.68
CA LYS A 275 39.15 20.03 -2.54
C LYS A 275 37.86 20.86 -2.53
N THR A 276 36.92 20.58 -3.43
CA THR A 276 35.62 21.30 -3.47
C THR A 276 34.84 21.11 -2.17
N LEU A 277 34.85 19.90 -1.61
CA LEU A 277 34.22 19.60 -0.33
C LEU A 277 34.88 20.34 0.84
N ILE A 278 36.22 20.42 0.86
CA ILE A 278 36.97 21.17 1.88
C ILE A 278 36.62 22.66 1.78
N ASP A 279 36.72 23.25 0.59
CA ASP A 279 36.44 24.67 0.37
C ASP A 279 34.98 25.01 0.77
N ALA A 280 34.01 24.12 0.48
CA ALA A 280 32.63 24.26 0.90
C ALA A 280 32.44 24.13 2.42
N GLY A 281 33.17 23.21 3.07
CA GLY A 281 33.16 23.03 4.51
C GLY A 281 33.72 24.22 5.28
N GLU A 282 34.85 24.77 4.83
CA GLU A 282 35.44 25.99 5.39
C GLU A 282 34.49 27.19 5.24
N ALA A 283 33.83 27.31 4.08
CA ALA A 283 32.84 28.36 3.82
C ALA A 283 31.57 28.24 4.70
N ALA A 284 31.23 27.04 5.16
CA ALA A 284 30.03 26.78 5.95
C ALA A 284 30.13 27.28 7.41
N LYS A 285 31.31 27.76 7.87
CA LYS A 285 31.53 28.42 9.18
C LYS A 285 30.90 27.69 10.39
N GLY A 286 31.07 26.36 10.44
CA GLY A 286 30.53 25.51 11.51
C GLY A 286 29.20 24.82 11.18
N GLY A 287 28.62 25.10 10.00
CA GLY A 287 27.54 24.30 9.41
C GLY A 287 28.07 23.11 8.61
N PHE A 288 27.17 22.20 8.24
CA PHE A 288 27.50 21.06 7.37
C PHE A 288 27.26 21.44 5.90
N PRO A 289 28.26 21.32 5.00
CA PRO A 289 28.07 21.66 3.60
C PRO A 289 27.19 20.62 2.90
N ALA A 290 26.33 21.07 1.98
CA ALA A 290 25.50 20.20 1.15
C ALA A 290 26.28 19.51 0.01
N TYR A 291 27.49 19.02 0.32
CA TYR A 291 28.41 18.38 -0.60
C TYR A 291 28.82 16.98 -0.11
N LEU A 292 29.02 16.07 -1.05
CA LEU A 292 29.56 14.73 -0.83
C LEU A 292 30.60 14.47 -1.93
N ALA A 293 31.85 14.13 -1.55
CA ALA A 293 32.91 13.88 -2.53
C ALA A 293 33.18 12.39 -2.67
N PHE A 294 33.20 11.87 -3.89
CA PHE A 294 33.67 10.51 -4.17
C PHE A 294 35.11 10.52 -4.64
N SER A 295 35.87 9.49 -4.27
CA SER A 295 37.28 9.35 -4.63
C SER A 295 37.65 7.89 -4.80
N ASP A 296 38.27 7.57 -5.94
CA ASP A 296 38.84 6.27 -6.28
C ASP A 296 40.25 6.09 -5.68
N GLY A 297 40.39 6.39 -4.40
CA GLY A 297 41.63 6.39 -3.65
C GLY A 297 41.53 7.25 -2.39
N PRO A 298 42.48 7.11 -1.45
CA PRO A 298 42.49 7.92 -0.24
C PRO A 298 42.64 9.41 -0.54
N ASP A 299 42.14 10.24 0.36
CA ASP A 299 42.40 11.69 0.33
C ASP A 299 43.90 11.95 0.46
N GLY A 300 44.51 12.42 -0.63
CA GLY A 300 45.94 12.68 -0.72
C GLY A 300 46.40 13.87 0.11
N ASP A 301 45.47 14.74 0.52
CA ASP A 301 45.77 15.94 1.30
C ASP A 301 45.72 15.68 2.82
N GLY A 302 45.24 14.51 3.25
CA GLY A 302 45.21 14.09 4.64
C GLY A 302 44.41 15.03 5.55
N ASN A 303 43.35 15.66 5.02
CA ASN A 303 42.64 16.69 5.76
C ASN A 303 41.88 16.04 6.94
N PRO A 304 42.16 16.42 8.20
CA PRO A 304 41.57 15.78 9.39
C PRO A 304 40.06 15.99 9.53
N GLN A 305 39.49 16.98 8.81
CA GLN A 305 38.05 17.23 8.80
C GLN A 305 37.30 16.24 7.91
N LEU A 306 37.96 15.65 6.92
CA LEU A 306 37.30 14.68 6.04
C LEU A 306 37.02 13.38 6.79
N LYS A 307 35.79 12.89 6.66
CA LYS A 307 35.38 11.58 7.16
C LYS A 307 35.20 10.66 5.98
N GLU A 308 35.97 9.57 5.98
CA GLU A 308 35.93 8.55 4.94
C GLU A 308 34.81 7.55 5.21
N HIS A 309 34.05 7.24 4.16
CA HIS A 309 33.07 6.17 4.13
C HIS A 309 33.45 5.23 2.99
N LEU A 310 33.78 3.98 3.31
CA LEU A 310 34.16 2.99 2.31
C LEU A 310 32.91 2.50 1.55
N VAL A 311 32.88 2.71 0.24
CA VAL A 311 31.68 2.46 -0.59
C VAL A 311 31.81 1.17 -1.38
N ALA A 312 32.88 1.02 -2.15
CA ALA A 312 33.06 -0.11 -3.05
C ALA A 312 34.54 -0.41 -3.31
N LEU A 313 34.85 -1.56 -3.91
CA LEU A 313 36.11 -1.76 -4.63
C LEU A 313 35.87 -1.56 -6.13
N SER A 314 36.69 -0.70 -6.73
CA SER A 314 36.69 -0.39 -8.15
C SER A 314 37.82 -1.15 -8.85
N VAL A 315 37.51 -1.74 -10.00
CA VAL A 315 38.50 -2.41 -10.87
C VAL A 315 38.77 -1.52 -12.06
N PHE A 316 40.03 -1.41 -12.46
CA PHE A 316 40.44 -0.59 -13.59
C PHE A 316 41.09 -1.46 -14.66
N SER A 317 41.01 -1.00 -15.90
CA SER A 317 41.59 -1.67 -17.06
C SER A 317 42.52 -0.74 -17.81
N VAL A 318 43.54 -1.33 -18.41
CA VAL A 318 44.29 -0.68 -19.49
C VAL A 318 43.50 -0.93 -20.78
N VAL A 319 43.32 0.13 -21.57
CA VAL A 319 42.63 0.08 -22.86
C VAL A 319 43.59 0.51 -23.95
N VAL A 320 43.46 -0.10 -25.12
CA VAL A 320 44.23 0.26 -26.30
C VAL A 320 43.33 0.44 -27.51
N ASN A 321 43.76 1.31 -28.42
CA ASN A 321 43.08 1.50 -29.69
C ASN A 321 43.00 0.18 -30.49
N LYS A 322 41.91 -0.03 -31.23
CA LYS A 322 41.69 -1.23 -32.07
C LYS A 322 42.82 -1.56 -33.05
N ASP A 323 43.62 -0.56 -33.45
CA ASP A 323 44.73 -0.76 -34.40
C ASP A 323 45.95 -1.44 -33.74
N VAL A 324 45.99 -1.48 -32.40
CA VAL A 324 47.01 -2.17 -31.61
C VAL A 324 46.59 -3.62 -31.36
N ARG A 325 47.09 -4.58 -32.15
CA ARG A 325 46.65 -5.99 -32.05
C ARG A 325 47.09 -6.73 -30.78
N ALA A 326 47.94 -6.11 -29.94
CA ALA A 326 48.33 -6.69 -28.66
C ALA A 326 47.12 -6.82 -27.72
N THR A 327 47.01 -7.95 -27.03
CA THR A 327 45.91 -8.26 -26.10
C THR A 327 46.40 -8.54 -24.68
N ASP A 328 47.70 -8.67 -24.48
CA ASP A 328 48.35 -8.84 -23.18
C ASP A 328 49.64 -8.03 -23.14
N LEU A 329 49.93 -7.43 -21.98
CA LEU A 329 51.20 -6.77 -21.69
C LEU A 329 51.75 -7.28 -20.35
N SER A 330 53.05 -7.56 -20.31
CA SER A 330 53.72 -7.69 -19.02
C SER A 330 53.73 -6.34 -18.30
N LEU A 331 53.83 -6.36 -16.96
CA LEU A 331 53.97 -5.12 -16.19
C LEU A 331 55.26 -4.37 -16.54
N GLU A 332 56.31 -5.08 -16.94
CA GLU A 332 57.55 -4.47 -17.40
C GLU A 332 57.37 -3.72 -18.72
N ASP A 333 56.70 -4.33 -19.70
CA ASP A 333 56.39 -3.67 -20.97
C ASP A 333 55.50 -2.45 -20.77
N LEU A 334 54.47 -2.57 -19.92
CA LEU A 334 53.59 -1.46 -19.59
C LEU A 334 54.36 -0.29 -18.95
N ARG A 335 55.27 -0.57 -18.02
CA ARG A 335 56.18 0.43 -17.44
C ARG A 335 57.13 1.00 -18.50
N GLY A 336 57.59 0.19 -19.45
CA GLY A 336 58.39 0.62 -20.60
C GLY A 336 57.64 1.63 -21.48
N LEU A 337 56.36 1.39 -21.76
CA LEU A 337 55.49 2.31 -22.49
C LEU A 337 55.30 3.64 -21.74
N TYR A 338 54.91 3.58 -20.47
CA TYR A 338 54.58 4.78 -19.68
C TYR A 338 55.80 5.58 -19.19
N SER A 339 56.99 4.98 -19.18
CA SER A 339 58.27 5.68 -18.98
C SER A 339 58.84 6.29 -20.26
N GLY A 340 58.23 6.02 -21.42
CA GLY A 340 58.70 6.46 -22.73
C GLY A 340 59.94 5.74 -23.26
N ARG A 341 60.37 4.65 -22.59
CA ARG A 341 61.43 3.77 -23.10
C ARG A 341 60.97 3.03 -24.35
N ILE A 342 59.69 2.64 -24.37
CA ILE A 342 59.04 2.01 -25.51
C ILE A 342 58.20 3.05 -26.23
N THR A 343 58.60 3.39 -27.45
CA THR A 343 58.04 4.52 -28.22
C THR A 343 57.21 4.09 -29.42
N ASN A 344 57.32 2.82 -29.82
CA ASN A 344 56.56 2.23 -30.92
C ASN A 344 56.12 0.82 -30.54
N TRP A 345 54.91 0.44 -30.93
CA TRP A 345 54.34 -0.87 -30.66
C TRP A 345 55.14 -2.02 -31.27
N ASN A 346 55.89 -1.80 -32.36
CA ASN A 346 56.75 -2.82 -32.98
C ASN A 346 57.96 -3.23 -32.13
N GLN A 347 58.27 -2.49 -31.07
CA GLN A 347 59.28 -2.85 -30.07
C GLN A 347 58.76 -3.94 -29.12
N LEU A 348 57.46 -4.18 -29.11
CA LEU A 348 56.80 -5.25 -28.37
C LEU A 348 56.50 -6.44 -29.29
N ARG A 349 56.56 -7.65 -28.72
CA ARG A 349 56.35 -8.87 -29.49
C ARG A 349 54.96 -8.89 -30.12
N GLY A 350 54.91 -8.97 -31.44
CA GLY A 350 53.65 -9.03 -32.21
C GLY A 350 52.93 -7.68 -32.33
N GLY A 351 53.55 -6.58 -31.92
CA GLY A 351 52.98 -5.26 -32.07
C GLY A 351 53.12 -4.70 -33.51
N PRO A 352 52.17 -3.87 -33.96
CA PRO A 352 52.25 -3.21 -35.27
C PRO A 352 53.31 -2.11 -35.30
N ASP A 353 53.79 -1.73 -36.49
CA ASP A 353 54.56 -0.48 -36.66
C ASP A 353 53.63 0.72 -36.50
N LEU A 354 53.52 1.19 -35.25
CA LEU A 354 52.60 2.24 -34.86
C LEU A 354 53.20 3.00 -33.66
N PRO A 355 53.36 4.34 -33.74
CA PRO A 355 53.83 5.12 -32.61
C PRO A 355 52.91 4.99 -31.39
N VAL A 356 53.51 4.87 -30.21
CA VAL A 356 52.78 4.83 -28.94
C VAL A 356 52.26 6.21 -28.60
N ARG A 357 50.98 6.31 -28.24
CA ARG A 357 50.35 7.54 -27.77
C ARG A 357 49.71 7.31 -26.40
N LEU A 358 50.26 7.94 -25.36
CA LEU A 358 49.75 7.82 -24.01
C LEU A 358 48.60 8.81 -23.82
N VAL A 359 47.40 8.30 -23.56
CA VAL A 359 46.22 9.08 -23.22
C VAL A 359 45.94 8.85 -21.73
N SER A 360 46.27 9.85 -20.93
CA SER A 360 46.26 9.74 -19.48
C SER A 360 45.34 10.78 -18.86
N ARG A 361 45.21 10.75 -17.53
CA ARG A 361 44.42 11.69 -16.76
C ARG A 361 45.30 12.80 -16.17
N ASP A 362 44.67 13.93 -15.86
CA ASP A 362 45.35 15.01 -15.14
C ASP A 362 45.80 14.57 -13.73
N ALA A 363 46.68 15.36 -13.11
CA ALA A 363 47.26 15.06 -11.80
C ALA A 363 46.25 15.04 -10.63
N LYS A 364 45.01 15.49 -10.84
CA LYS A 364 43.94 15.49 -9.82
C LYS A 364 43.02 14.27 -9.96
N SER A 365 43.33 13.34 -10.87
CA SER A 365 42.62 12.09 -11.04
C SER A 365 43.09 11.04 -10.03
N GLY A 366 42.18 10.51 -9.22
CA GLY A 366 42.53 9.37 -8.35
C GLY A 366 42.89 8.13 -9.17
N THR A 367 42.18 7.85 -10.28
CA THR A 367 42.54 6.74 -11.20
C THR A 367 44.00 6.78 -11.65
N ARG A 368 44.56 7.98 -11.90
CA ARG A 368 45.97 8.15 -12.25
C ARG A 368 46.86 7.79 -11.07
N GLY A 369 46.56 8.32 -9.89
CA GLY A 369 47.29 7.98 -8.67
C GLY A 369 47.31 6.47 -8.41
N VAL A 370 46.17 5.79 -8.61
CA VAL A 370 46.07 4.32 -8.51
C VAL A 370 46.96 3.64 -9.55
N PHE A 371 46.92 4.10 -10.80
CA PHE A 371 47.73 3.53 -11.88
C PHE A 371 49.24 3.70 -11.62
N GLU A 372 49.67 4.90 -11.24
CA GLU A 372 51.04 5.22 -10.88
C GLU A 372 51.52 4.36 -9.68
N ASN A 373 50.71 4.23 -8.64
CA ASN A 373 51.08 3.53 -7.41
C ASN A 373 51.07 2.00 -7.56
N ARG A 374 49.99 1.44 -8.10
CA ARG A 374 49.77 -0.02 -8.10
C ARG A 374 50.32 -0.73 -9.32
N VAL A 375 50.40 -0.03 -10.45
CA VAL A 375 50.80 -0.63 -11.73
C VAL A 375 52.21 -0.19 -12.10
N LEU A 376 52.45 1.11 -12.17
CA LEU A 376 53.73 1.64 -12.63
C LEU A 376 54.84 1.57 -11.57
N GLY A 377 54.49 1.77 -10.29
CA GLY A 377 55.45 1.91 -9.20
C GLY A 377 56.20 3.26 -9.25
N GLY A 378 55.60 4.27 -9.85
CA GLY A 378 56.19 5.59 -10.06
C GLY A 378 55.34 6.47 -10.99
N ASN A 379 55.74 7.73 -11.14
CA ASN A 379 55.00 8.72 -11.92
C ASN A 379 55.08 8.46 -13.42
N GLU A 380 54.01 8.81 -14.13
CA GLU A 380 54.02 8.89 -15.60
C GLU A 380 54.99 10.00 -16.08
N ILE A 381 55.49 9.90 -17.32
CA ILE A 381 56.29 10.98 -17.92
C ILE A 381 55.53 12.32 -17.94
N SER A 382 56.26 13.43 -18.04
CA SER A 382 55.66 14.75 -18.17
C SER A 382 54.74 14.86 -19.39
N ARG A 383 53.73 15.73 -19.30
CA ARG A 383 52.85 16.05 -20.44
C ARG A 383 53.66 16.56 -21.64
N THR A 384 53.55 15.87 -22.77
CA THR A 384 54.26 16.19 -24.02
C THR A 384 53.33 16.54 -25.18
N SER A 385 52.01 16.56 -24.98
CA SER A 385 51.04 16.95 -26.00
C SER A 385 49.80 17.55 -25.34
N ASP A 386 49.29 18.64 -25.93
CA ASP A 386 48.04 19.28 -25.48
C ASP A 386 46.80 18.75 -26.24
N ASN A 387 46.99 18.00 -27.34
CA ASN A 387 45.90 17.53 -28.21
C ASN A 387 45.94 16.01 -28.50
N CYS A 388 46.81 15.27 -27.82
CA CYS A 388 47.02 13.83 -27.99
C CYS A 388 47.54 13.39 -29.38
N ARG A 389 47.96 14.32 -30.23
CA ARG A 389 48.33 14.03 -31.63
C ARG A 389 49.69 14.59 -32.02
N THR A 390 50.04 15.78 -31.56
CA THR A 390 51.28 16.46 -31.89
C THR A 390 52.13 16.70 -30.64
N PRO A 391 53.46 16.54 -30.72
CA PRO A 391 54.35 16.86 -29.61
C PRO A 391 54.32 18.36 -29.31
N LYS A 392 54.54 18.73 -28.05
CA LYS A 392 54.61 20.11 -27.58
C LYS A 392 55.95 20.74 -27.94
N PHE A 393 57.03 19.95 -27.87
CA PHE A 393 58.37 20.35 -28.26
C PHE A 393 59.02 19.31 -29.17
N ALA A 394 59.98 19.72 -30.01
CA ALA A 394 60.67 18.82 -30.95
C ALA A 394 61.44 17.67 -30.25
N ARG A 395 61.80 17.84 -28.98
CA ARG A 395 62.46 16.82 -28.13
C ARG A 395 61.51 15.76 -27.59
N ASP A 396 60.20 15.95 -27.73
CA ASP A 396 59.21 15.05 -27.16
C ASP A 396 58.97 13.88 -28.13
N HIS A 397 59.68 12.77 -27.89
CA HIS A 397 59.64 11.59 -28.77
C HIS A 397 58.46 10.64 -28.49
N VAL A 398 57.75 10.84 -27.38
CA VAL A 398 56.53 10.10 -27.02
C VAL A 398 55.42 11.11 -26.79
N ILE A 399 54.26 10.87 -27.40
CA ILE A 399 53.06 11.69 -27.18
C ILE A 399 52.38 11.22 -25.91
N ARG A 400 52.23 12.13 -24.96
CA ARG A 400 51.43 11.99 -23.75
C ARG A 400 50.55 13.22 -23.59
N CYS A 401 49.25 13.01 -23.57
CA CYS A 401 48.28 14.03 -23.20
C CYS A 401 47.56 13.67 -21.90
N GLU A 402 46.95 14.69 -21.28
CA GLU A 402 46.22 14.58 -20.04
C GLU A 402 44.80 15.09 -20.25
N LEU A 403 43.81 14.29 -19.84
CA LEU A 403 42.38 14.56 -19.99
C LEU A 403 41.68 14.57 -18.63
N ASP A 404 40.54 15.24 -18.57
CA ASP A 404 39.92 15.59 -17.29
C ASP A 404 38.96 14.51 -16.76
N SER A 405 38.55 13.57 -17.60
CA SER A 405 37.50 12.59 -17.30
C SER A 405 37.72 11.22 -17.95
N THR A 406 37.14 10.20 -17.32
CA THR A 406 37.18 8.80 -17.80
C THR A 406 36.62 8.67 -19.22
N GLY A 407 35.50 9.33 -19.50
CA GLY A 407 34.86 9.29 -20.82
C GLY A 407 35.70 9.92 -21.93
N GLU A 408 36.43 11.00 -21.63
CA GLU A 408 37.35 11.62 -22.60
C GLU A 408 38.54 10.72 -22.93
N VAL A 409 39.11 10.02 -21.94
CA VAL A 409 40.18 9.04 -22.18
C VAL A 409 39.69 7.93 -23.11
N LEU A 410 38.57 7.29 -22.77
CA LEU A 410 38.00 6.21 -23.58
C LEU A 410 37.70 6.65 -25.01
N LYS A 411 37.09 7.83 -25.18
CA LYS A 411 36.81 8.40 -26.50
C LYS A 411 38.10 8.71 -27.27
N THR A 412 39.12 9.24 -26.61
CA THR A 412 40.37 9.61 -27.27
C THR A 412 41.18 8.39 -27.67
N VAL A 413 41.25 7.37 -26.81
CA VAL A 413 41.88 6.08 -27.13
C VAL A 413 41.19 5.42 -28.33
N ALA A 414 39.85 5.39 -28.36
CA ALA A 414 39.10 4.84 -29.48
C ALA A 414 39.39 5.53 -30.83
N ASN A 415 39.67 6.84 -30.82
CA ASN A 415 39.81 7.65 -32.03
C ASN A 415 41.27 8.00 -32.40
N THR A 416 42.24 7.41 -31.70
CA THR A 416 43.65 7.74 -31.87
C THR A 416 44.45 6.46 -32.12
N PRO A 417 44.90 6.21 -33.36
CA PRO A 417 45.72 5.03 -33.67
C PRO A 417 46.96 4.96 -32.78
N GLY A 418 47.24 3.78 -32.23
CA GLY A 418 48.40 3.56 -31.34
C GLY A 418 48.21 4.08 -29.93
N ALA A 419 47.02 4.57 -29.59
CA ALA A 419 46.75 5.06 -28.25
C ALA A 419 46.60 3.92 -27.23
N ILE A 420 47.11 4.18 -26.03
CA ILE A 420 46.91 3.42 -24.80
C ILE A 420 46.42 4.39 -23.73
N GLY A 421 45.48 3.94 -22.90
CA GLY A 421 45.02 4.66 -21.74
C GLY A 421 44.51 3.70 -20.69
N TYR A 422 43.78 4.23 -19.71
CA TYR A 422 43.18 3.45 -18.65
C TYR A 422 41.84 4.04 -18.22
N ALA A 423 40.97 3.18 -17.72
CA ALA A 423 39.64 3.57 -17.24
C ALA A 423 39.11 2.54 -16.25
N GLU A 424 38.07 2.93 -15.52
CA GLU A 424 37.21 2.01 -14.77
C GLU A 424 36.69 0.91 -15.72
N LEU A 425 36.65 -0.33 -15.21
CA LEU A 425 36.41 -1.55 -15.99
C LEU A 425 35.10 -1.51 -16.76
N HIS A 426 33.98 -1.22 -16.12
CA HIS A 426 32.67 -1.25 -16.75
C HIS A 426 32.57 -0.23 -17.89
N SER A 427 33.02 1.00 -17.65
CA SER A 427 33.08 2.05 -18.66
C SER A 427 33.98 1.66 -19.85
N ALA A 428 35.07 0.95 -19.58
CA ALA A 428 35.95 0.41 -20.62
C ALA A 428 35.29 -0.71 -21.43
N GLU A 429 34.58 -1.63 -20.77
CA GLU A 429 33.83 -2.71 -21.42
C GLU A 429 32.72 -2.17 -22.33
N GLU A 430 31.92 -1.22 -21.85
CA GLU A 430 30.90 -0.53 -22.66
C GLU A 430 31.50 0.13 -23.91
N SER A 431 32.68 0.74 -23.74
CA SER A 431 33.41 1.35 -24.86
C SER A 431 33.96 0.31 -25.84
N ALA A 432 34.44 -0.82 -25.34
CA ALA A 432 34.97 -1.92 -26.14
C ALA A 432 33.89 -2.64 -26.96
N GLN A 433 32.64 -2.68 -26.48
CA GLN A 433 31.51 -3.25 -27.24
C GLN A 433 31.27 -2.55 -28.58
N LYS A 434 31.66 -1.27 -28.69
CA LYS A 434 31.62 -0.49 -29.95
C LYS A 434 32.79 -0.83 -30.90
N LYS A 435 33.65 -1.77 -30.53
CA LYS A 435 34.82 -2.29 -31.28
C LYS A 435 35.83 -1.23 -31.74
N ALA A 436 35.88 -0.08 -31.06
CA ALA A 436 36.81 1.01 -31.37
C ALA A 436 38.09 0.99 -30.50
N LEU A 437 38.03 0.26 -29.39
CA LEU A 437 39.14 -0.06 -28.50
C LEU A 437 38.94 -1.47 -27.92
N HIS A 438 39.95 -2.02 -27.26
CA HIS A 438 39.82 -3.24 -26.47
C HIS A 438 40.62 -3.16 -25.18
N LEU A 439 40.23 -4.01 -24.23
CA LEU A 439 40.90 -4.14 -22.94
C LEU A 439 42.18 -4.95 -23.11
N MET A 440 43.20 -4.55 -22.37
CA MET A 440 44.50 -5.20 -22.31
C MET A 440 44.58 -6.07 -21.05
N ALA A 441 44.95 -7.35 -21.21
CA ALA A 441 45.34 -8.17 -20.07
C ALA A 441 46.71 -7.72 -19.52
N LEU A 442 46.91 -7.88 -18.22
CA LEU A 442 48.15 -7.54 -17.54
C LEU A 442 48.81 -8.81 -17.02
N GLY A 443 49.86 -9.28 -17.70
CA GLY A 443 50.58 -10.51 -17.33
C GLY A 443 49.69 -11.75 -17.36
N ASN A 444 48.91 -11.92 -18.43
CA ASN A 444 47.91 -12.99 -18.62
C ASN A 444 46.72 -12.94 -17.63
N ARG A 445 46.49 -11.80 -16.98
CA ARG A 445 45.37 -11.60 -16.06
C ARG A 445 44.42 -10.56 -16.63
N LYS A 446 43.16 -10.95 -16.81
CA LYS A 446 42.09 -10.05 -17.25
C LYS A 446 41.54 -9.27 -16.05
N PRO A 447 41.17 -7.99 -16.23
CA PRO A 447 40.47 -7.26 -15.18
C PRO A 447 39.12 -7.90 -14.91
N SER A 448 38.80 -8.14 -13.65
CA SER A 448 37.47 -8.55 -13.18
C SER A 448 37.37 -8.37 -11.67
N ILE A 449 36.15 -8.31 -11.14
CA ILE A 449 35.90 -8.32 -9.70
C ILE A 449 36.51 -9.57 -9.05
N ASP A 450 36.34 -10.75 -9.66
CA ASP A 450 36.86 -12.01 -9.11
C ASP A 450 38.39 -12.01 -9.07
N ALA A 451 39.05 -11.48 -10.10
CA ALA A 451 40.50 -11.33 -10.10
C ALA A 451 41.03 -10.39 -9.00
N VAL A 452 40.23 -9.42 -8.57
CA VAL A 452 40.54 -8.55 -7.42
C VAL A 452 40.31 -9.27 -6.09
N ARG A 453 39.20 -10.03 -5.96
CA ARG A 453 38.94 -10.88 -4.78
C ARG A 453 40.06 -11.90 -4.56
N GLU A 454 40.54 -12.51 -5.66
CA GLU A 454 41.65 -13.47 -5.67
C GLU A 454 43.03 -12.81 -5.58
N ARG A 455 43.10 -11.46 -5.67
CA ARG A 455 44.34 -10.67 -5.64
C ARG A 455 45.34 -11.00 -6.74
N ILE A 456 44.84 -11.46 -7.88
CA ILE A 456 45.68 -11.84 -9.04
C ILE A 456 45.76 -10.75 -10.10
N TYR A 457 45.01 -9.65 -9.94
CA TYR A 457 45.06 -8.51 -10.85
C TYR A 457 45.44 -7.22 -10.09
N PRO A 458 46.40 -6.40 -10.58
CA PRO A 458 47.01 -5.36 -9.77
C PRO A 458 46.27 -4.02 -9.78
N PHE A 459 45.40 -3.76 -10.76
CA PHE A 459 44.85 -2.43 -11.01
C PHE A 459 43.43 -2.27 -10.46
N TRP A 460 43.34 -1.96 -9.17
CA TRP A 460 42.09 -1.81 -8.42
C TRP A 460 42.32 -0.88 -7.22
N GLU A 461 41.27 -0.23 -6.71
CA GLU A 461 41.34 0.62 -5.51
C GLU A 461 39.96 0.71 -4.85
N PRO A 462 39.88 0.92 -3.52
CA PRO A 462 38.63 1.30 -2.90
C PRO A 462 38.11 2.66 -3.38
N GLU A 463 36.79 2.72 -3.55
CA GLU A 463 36.04 3.95 -3.69
C GLU A 463 35.56 4.43 -2.31
N TYR A 464 35.84 5.69 -2.01
CA TYR A 464 35.43 6.37 -0.79
C TYR A 464 34.40 7.44 -1.10
N ALA A 465 33.41 7.58 -0.22
CA ALA A 465 32.61 8.78 -0.09
C ALA A 465 33.14 9.58 1.11
N TYR A 466 33.41 10.86 0.90
CA TYR A 466 33.96 11.77 1.88
C TYR A 466 32.91 12.81 2.28
N THR A 467 32.71 12.99 3.58
CA THR A 467 31.97 14.13 4.14
C THR A 467 32.92 15.09 4.84
N TYR A 468 32.55 16.37 4.92
CA TYR A 468 33.24 17.33 5.75
C TYR A 468 32.66 17.26 7.16
N THR A 469 33.40 16.67 8.10
CA THR A 469 32.91 16.26 9.43
C THR A 469 31.77 15.24 9.36
N ALA A 470 31.20 14.85 10.51
CA ALA A 470 30.08 13.92 10.55
C ALA A 470 28.78 14.61 10.10
N PRO A 471 28.02 14.05 9.14
CA PRO A 471 26.75 14.62 8.72
C PRO A 471 25.70 14.57 9.85
N PRO A 472 24.82 15.58 9.96
CA PRO A 472 23.68 15.51 10.87
C PRO A 472 22.80 14.26 10.56
N PRO A 473 22.31 13.51 11.57
CA PRO A 473 21.64 12.21 11.36
C PRO A 473 20.39 12.22 10.45
N ASN A 474 19.76 13.38 10.30
CA ASN A 474 18.56 13.59 9.48
C ASN A 474 18.83 14.47 8.26
N SER A 475 20.10 14.78 7.96
CA SER A 475 20.47 15.49 6.75
C SER A 475 20.30 14.60 5.52
N LEU A 476 20.07 15.23 4.37
CA LEU A 476 20.03 14.54 3.08
C LEU A 476 21.32 13.75 2.83
N THR A 477 22.50 14.28 3.17
CA THR A 477 23.77 13.56 3.03
C THR A 477 23.82 12.28 3.87
N SER A 478 23.39 12.32 5.14
CA SER A 478 23.34 11.11 5.97
C SER A 478 22.39 10.07 5.39
N LYS A 479 21.20 10.50 4.96
CA LYS A 479 20.18 9.61 4.38
C LYS A 479 20.58 9.05 3.01
N PHE A 480 21.29 9.83 2.21
CA PHE A 480 21.86 9.37 0.95
C PHE A 480 22.95 8.32 1.16
N LEU A 481 23.83 8.50 2.16
CA LEU A 481 24.83 7.49 2.53
C LEU A 481 24.17 6.19 3.01
N ASP A 482 23.12 6.28 3.85
CA ASP A 482 22.34 5.11 4.27
C ASP A 482 21.69 4.41 3.07
N TYR A 483 21.11 5.16 2.13
CA TYR A 483 20.50 4.62 0.91
C TYR A 483 21.54 3.95 -0.02
N LEU A 484 22.72 4.55 -0.16
CA LEU A 484 23.84 4.00 -0.92
C LEU A 484 24.33 2.66 -0.32
N ALA A 485 24.32 2.55 1.01
CA ALA A 485 24.67 1.32 1.71
C ALA A 485 23.54 0.26 1.72
N GLY A 486 22.30 0.67 1.46
CA GLY A 486 21.13 -0.19 1.37
C GLY A 486 21.04 -1.01 0.07
N ASP A 487 20.01 -1.84 -0.04
CA ASP A 487 19.84 -2.80 -1.14
C ASP A 487 19.88 -2.15 -2.52
N THR A 488 19.13 -1.06 -2.73
CA THR A 488 19.11 -0.34 -4.01
C THR A 488 20.48 0.21 -4.38
N GLY A 489 21.16 0.85 -3.42
CA GLY A 489 22.52 1.35 -3.63
C GLY A 489 23.50 0.25 -3.98
N ARG A 490 23.52 -0.86 -3.21
CA ARG A 490 24.39 -2.01 -3.46
C ARG A 490 24.16 -2.63 -4.85
N ASN A 491 22.90 -2.83 -5.24
CA ASN A 491 22.56 -3.38 -6.55
C ASN A 491 23.02 -2.46 -7.70
N LEU A 492 22.93 -1.14 -7.53
CA LEU A 492 23.40 -0.18 -8.52
C LEU A 492 24.93 -0.14 -8.61
N VAL A 493 25.63 -0.26 -7.47
CA VAL A 493 27.09 -0.40 -7.42
C VAL A 493 27.54 -1.66 -8.20
N GLU A 494 26.89 -2.80 -7.96
CA GLU A 494 27.18 -4.06 -8.66
C GLU A 494 26.84 -4.04 -10.15
N LYS A 495 25.71 -3.42 -10.51
CA LYS A 495 25.28 -3.23 -11.90
C LYS A 495 26.36 -2.54 -12.74
N HIS A 496 27.07 -1.60 -12.16
CA HIS A 496 28.16 -0.86 -12.78
C HIS A 496 29.54 -1.52 -12.58
N GLY A 497 29.60 -2.80 -12.19
CA GLY A 497 30.86 -3.56 -12.16
C GLY A 497 31.77 -3.31 -10.96
N HIS A 498 31.24 -2.72 -9.88
CA HIS A 498 31.98 -2.50 -8.64
C HIS A 498 31.57 -3.49 -7.55
N LEU A 499 32.45 -3.72 -6.57
CA LEU A 499 32.16 -4.59 -5.43
C LEU A 499 31.67 -3.77 -4.22
N PRO A 500 30.38 -3.80 -3.82
CA PRO A 500 29.88 -2.96 -2.74
C PRO A 500 30.42 -3.40 -1.38
N CYS A 501 30.99 -2.46 -0.62
CA CYS A 501 31.59 -2.74 0.70
C CYS A 501 30.57 -2.83 1.83
N ALA A 502 29.34 -2.34 1.61
CA ALA A 502 28.23 -2.49 2.56
C ALA A 502 27.63 -3.92 2.56
N ALA A 503 27.95 -4.77 1.58
CA ALA A 503 27.55 -6.17 1.58
C ALA A 503 28.42 -6.99 2.56
N ALA A 504 27.80 -7.78 3.43
CA ALA A 504 28.49 -8.49 4.52
C ALA A 504 29.55 -9.46 3.99
N GLU A 505 29.24 -10.14 2.89
CA GLU A 505 30.12 -11.03 2.14
C GLU A 505 31.38 -10.33 1.58
N ASN A 506 31.30 -9.02 1.34
CA ASN A 506 32.39 -8.22 0.75
C ASN A 506 33.22 -7.48 1.80
N GLN A 507 32.74 -7.34 3.04
CA GLN A 507 33.40 -6.58 4.10
C GLN A 507 34.86 -6.99 4.31
N ARG A 508 35.15 -8.30 4.28
CA ARG A 508 36.53 -8.79 4.43
C ARG A 508 37.46 -8.32 3.31
N ALA A 509 36.99 -8.36 2.05
CA ALA A 509 37.77 -7.88 0.92
C ALA A 509 38.04 -6.37 1.03
N CYS A 510 37.02 -5.61 1.41
CA CYS A 510 37.10 -4.17 1.61
C CYS A 510 38.00 -3.77 2.80
N GLN A 511 37.93 -4.45 3.94
CA GLN A 511 38.78 -4.18 5.10
C GLN A 511 40.26 -4.49 4.84
N LEU A 512 40.53 -5.58 4.11
CA LEU A 512 41.91 -5.94 3.75
C LEU A 512 42.51 -4.97 2.74
N ALA A 513 41.69 -4.36 1.89
CA ALA A 513 42.11 -3.28 1.01
C ALA A 513 42.51 -2.01 1.77
N THR A 514 41.90 -1.74 2.92
CA THR A 514 42.24 -0.59 3.78
C THR A 514 43.35 -0.86 4.79
N GLY A 515 43.53 -2.13 5.20
CA GLY A 515 44.43 -2.54 6.29
C GLY A 515 45.89 -2.83 5.89
N GLY A 516 46.28 -2.60 4.64
CA GLY A 516 47.68 -2.66 4.19
C GLY A 516 48.45 -1.35 4.36
N ARG A 517 47.93 -0.42 5.18
CA ARG A 517 48.55 0.88 5.47
C ARG A 517 49.40 0.82 6.72
#